data_AF-A0A0J1BAH8-F1
#
_entry.id   AF-A0A0J1BAH8-F1
#
_cell.length_a   1.000
_cell.length_b   1.000
_cell.length_c   1.000
_cell.angle_alpha   90.00
_cell.angle_beta   90.00
_cell.angle_gamma   90.00
#
_symmetry.space_group_name_H-M   'P 1'
#
loop_
_entity.id
_entity.type
_entity.pdbx_description
1 polymer ?
#
loop_
_entity_poly.entity_id
_entity_poly.type
_entity_poly.pdbx_seq_one_letter_code
_entity_poly.pdbx_strand_id
1 'polypeptide(L)'
;MDTQLAQNTAARKERLIALRRRKEAQEKGESVEAHFAFKQRNFDPETRQARKATGPEGHDTVEKEVEGLAEEIVREDEERRAEELDLFNIQPRRPNWDLKRDMSTRMGKLERKTNEAIATILRQRLREQRGGAASEQVDLVAGIREAEAERDRDVESDGSE
;
A
#
# COMPACT_ATOMS: atom_id res chain seq x y z
N MET A 1 34.62 42.75 4.29
CA MET A 1 35.23 41.66 5.08
C MET A 1 35.64 42.12 6.47
N ASP A 2 36.14 43.35 6.62
CA ASP A 2 36.65 43.86 7.90
C ASP A 2 35.58 44.02 9.01
N THR A 3 34.32 44.24 8.62
CA THR A 3 33.19 44.41 9.56
C THR A 3 32.83 43.13 10.30
N GLN A 4 32.89 41.96 9.65
CA GLN A 4 32.64 40.66 10.28
C GLN A 4 33.77 40.26 11.23
N LEU A 5 35.02 40.57 10.87
CA LEU A 5 36.16 40.33 11.74
C LEU A 5 36.08 41.23 12.99
N ALA A 6 35.71 42.50 12.83
CA ALA A 6 35.47 43.43 13.95
C ALA A 6 34.32 42.97 14.88
N GLN A 7 33.23 42.46 14.32
CA GLN A 7 32.12 41.91 15.11
C GLN A 7 32.54 40.65 15.90
N ASN A 8 33.33 39.76 15.28
CA ASN A 8 33.83 38.55 15.94
C ASN A 8 34.85 38.87 17.06
N THR A 9 35.72 39.87 16.87
CA THR A 9 36.67 40.30 17.90
C THR A 9 35.96 41.00 19.07
N ALA A 10 34.94 41.82 18.80
CA ALA A 10 34.09 42.42 19.82
C ALA A 10 33.34 41.35 20.64
N ALA A 11 32.67 40.40 19.98
CA ALA A 11 31.99 39.30 20.66
C ALA A 11 32.94 38.42 21.48
N ARG A 12 34.18 38.19 21.01
CA ARG A 12 35.21 37.47 21.77
C ARG A 12 35.67 38.27 22.98
N LYS A 13 35.88 39.58 22.84
CA LYS A 13 36.29 40.48 23.93
C LYS A 13 35.24 40.52 25.03
N GLU A 14 33.96 40.63 24.66
CA GLU A 14 32.83 40.61 25.60
C GLU A 14 32.74 39.27 26.35
N ARG A 15 32.90 38.15 25.65
CA ARG A 15 32.95 36.81 26.26
C ARG A 15 34.10 36.67 27.26
N LEU A 16 35.30 37.15 26.91
CA LEU A 16 36.47 37.08 27.80
C LEU A 16 36.29 37.97 29.04
N ILE A 17 35.70 39.16 28.89
CA ILE A 17 35.37 40.04 30.02
C ILE A 17 34.37 39.35 30.96
N ALA A 18 33.33 38.70 30.42
CA ALA A 18 32.36 37.97 31.22
C ALA A 18 32.98 36.77 31.96
N LEU A 19 33.89 36.04 31.31
CA LEU A 19 34.65 34.95 31.94
C LEU A 19 35.58 35.45 33.06
N ARG A 20 36.24 36.60 32.86
CA ARG A 20 37.09 37.21 33.88
C ARG A 20 36.29 37.67 35.09
N ARG A 21 35.16 38.34 34.88
CA ARG A 21 34.22 38.73 35.95
C ARG A 21 33.69 37.51 36.70
N ARG A 22 33.41 36.39 36.02
CA ARG A 22 33.00 35.13 36.66
C ARG A 22 34.13 34.56 37.53
N LYS A 23 35.37 34.55 37.04
CA LYS A 23 36.51 34.05 37.83
C LYS A 23 36.72 34.89 39.09
N GLU A 24 36.63 36.22 38.96
CA GLU A 24 36.72 37.16 40.08
C GLU A 24 35.56 37.00 41.08
N ALA A 25 34.34 36.69 40.63
CA ALA A 25 33.19 36.41 41.49
C ALA A 25 33.29 35.03 42.18
N GLN A 26 33.80 34.01 41.47
CA GLN A 26 34.05 32.69 42.02
C GLN A 26 35.15 32.71 43.10
N GLU A 27 36.21 33.50 42.92
CA GLU A 27 37.26 33.72 43.92
C GLU A 27 36.74 34.47 45.17
N LYS A 28 35.65 35.25 45.06
CA LYS A 28 34.98 35.92 46.17
C LYS A 28 33.87 35.08 46.83
N GLY A 29 33.65 33.85 46.39
CA GLY A 29 32.66 32.94 46.97
C GLY A 29 31.20 33.30 46.67
N GLU A 30 30.95 34.22 45.72
CA GLU A 30 29.61 34.68 45.36
C GLU A 30 29.14 33.98 44.08
N SER A 31 28.08 33.16 44.17
CA SER A 31 27.53 32.41 43.04
C SER A 31 26.72 33.33 42.13
N VAL A 32 27.37 33.92 41.14
CA VAL A 32 26.67 34.68 40.10
C VAL A 32 25.89 33.71 39.21
N GLU A 33 24.56 33.70 39.35
CA GLU A 33 23.62 33.07 38.42
C GLU A 33 23.64 33.79 37.06
N ALA A 34 24.72 33.64 36.31
CA ALA A 34 24.75 34.05 34.93
C ALA A 34 24.23 32.89 34.08
N HIS A 35 23.04 33.05 33.52
CA HIS A 35 22.47 32.28 32.42
C HIS A 35 23.39 32.32 31.18
N PHE A 36 24.57 31.72 31.27
CA PHE A 36 25.23 31.20 30.08
C PHE A 36 24.43 29.97 29.67
N ALA A 37 23.37 30.23 28.91
CA ALA A 37 22.61 29.22 28.21
C ALA A 37 23.56 28.52 27.21
N PHE A 38 24.31 27.53 27.68
CA PHE A 38 24.77 26.47 26.81
C PHE A 38 23.49 25.94 26.15
N LYS A 39 23.29 26.27 24.86
CA LYS A 39 22.21 25.70 24.07
C LYS A 39 22.51 24.22 23.95
N GLN A 40 22.00 23.45 24.89
CA GLN A 40 22.04 22.00 24.83
C GLN A 40 21.24 21.61 23.58
N ARG A 41 21.91 20.97 22.62
CA ARG A 41 21.31 20.70 21.31
C ARG A 41 20.07 19.80 21.46
N ASN A 42 20.15 18.83 22.37
CA ASN A 42 19.16 17.77 22.56
C ASN A 42 18.55 17.72 23.98
N PHE A 43 18.83 18.68 24.87
CA PHE A 43 18.29 18.67 26.24
C PHE A 43 17.47 19.93 26.48
N ASP A 44 16.33 19.75 27.14
CA ASP A 44 15.44 20.84 27.50
C ASP A 44 15.58 21.15 29.00
N PRO A 45 16.09 22.35 29.38
CA PRO A 45 16.46 22.65 30.76
C PRO A 45 15.27 22.76 31.72
N GLU A 46 14.07 23.05 31.22
CA GLU A 46 12.85 23.16 32.05
C GLU A 46 12.28 21.79 32.39
N THR A 47 12.19 20.90 31.39
CA THR A 47 11.60 19.56 31.56
C THR A 47 12.63 18.51 32.00
N ARG A 48 13.92 18.84 31.99
CA ARG A 48 15.06 17.94 32.26
C ARG A 48 15.04 16.66 31.43
N GLN A 49 14.41 16.69 30.26
CA GLN A 49 14.26 15.55 29.36
C GLN A 49 14.92 15.83 28.01
N ALA A 50 15.05 14.79 27.19
CA ALA A 50 15.49 14.94 25.82
C ALA A 50 14.51 15.82 25.05
N ARG A 51 15.03 16.82 24.32
CA ARG A 51 14.25 17.73 23.50
C ARG A 51 13.56 16.92 22.39
N LYS A 52 12.25 16.77 22.50
CA LYS A 52 11.42 16.19 21.44
C LYS A 52 11.45 17.13 20.24
N ALA A 53 11.58 16.56 19.04
CA ALA A 53 11.55 17.35 17.82
C ALA A 53 10.12 17.88 17.62
N THR A 54 9.85 19.10 18.08
CA THR A 54 8.67 19.87 17.68
C THR A 54 8.92 20.40 16.27
N GLY A 55 9.03 19.50 15.29
CA GLY A 55 8.83 19.89 13.90
C GLY A 55 7.38 20.35 13.71
N PRO A 56 7.07 21.15 12.67
CA PRO A 56 5.67 21.30 12.27
C PRO A 56 5.12 19.89 12.08
N GLU A 57 4.04 19.56 12.76
CA GLU A 57 3.39 18.27 12.58
C GLU A 57 3.20 18.06 11.08
N GLY A 58 3.83 17.02 10.52
CA GLY A 58 3.66 16.69 9.11
C GLY A 58 2.16 16.61 8.84
N HIS A 59 1.69 17.50 7.97
CA HIS A 59 0.26 17.68 7.77
C HIS A 59 -0.38 16.53 6.99
N ASP A 60 0.42 15.65 6.37
CA ASP A 60 -0.05 14.44 5.67
C ASP A 60 0.84 13.25 6.08
N THR A 61 0.41 12.46 7.06
CA THR A 61 1.02 11.18 7.40
C THR A 61 -0.02 10.08 7.19
N VAL A 62 0.37 8.90 6.69
CA VAL A 62 -0.57 7.78 6.41
C VAL A 62 -1.37 7.42 7.66
N GLU A 63 -0.76 7.58 8.83
CA GLU A 63 -1.39 7.38 10.13
C GLU A 63 -2.59 8.31 10.35
N LYS A 64 -2.53 9.56 9.87
CA LYS A 64 -3.65 10.53 9.95
C LYS A 64 -4.72 10.25 8.90
N GLU A 65 -4.33 9.73 7.73
CA GLU A 65 -5.30 9.34 6.68
C GLU A 65 -6.09 8.08 7.06
N VAL A 66 -5.49 7.19 7.84
CA VAL A 66 -6.10 5.92 8.28
C VAL A 66 -6.75 6.06 9.67
N GLU A 67 -6.47 7.15 10.39
CA GLU A 67 -7.12 7.50 11.66
C GLU A 67 -8.64 7.64 11.42
N GLY A 68 -9.42 6.74 12.03
CA GLY A 68 -10.88 6.72 11.91
C GLY A 68 -11.44 5.78 10.83
N LEU A 69 -10.65 5.31 9.85
CA LEU A 69 -11.14 4.36 8.84
C LEU A 69 -11.58 3.03 9.47
N ALA A 70 -10.84 2.57 10.48
CA ALA A 70 -11.20 1.36 11.22
C ALA A 70 -12.53 1.52 11.96
N GLU A 71 -12.79 2.70 12.54
CA GLU A 71 -14.04 3.00 13.25
C GLU A 71 -15.21 3.11 12.28
N GLU A 72 -14.98 3.69 11.09
CA GLU A 72 -15.97 3.76 10.02
C GLU A 72 -16.36 2.37 9.51
N ILE A 73 -15.40 1.49 9.26
CA ILE A 73 -15.66 0.10 8.83
C ILE A 73 -16.46 -0.66 9.88
N VAL A 74 -16.13 -0.50 11.16
CA VAL A 74 -16.87 -1.14 12.26
C VAL A 74 -18.29 -0.60 12.33
N ARG A 75 -18.48 0.72 12.22
CA ARG A 75 -19.81 1.35 12.20
C ARG A 75 -20.65 0.86 11.03
N GLU A 76 -20.08 0.82 9.82
CA GLU A 76 -20.77 0.32 8.62
C GLU A 76 -21.18 -1.16 8.76
N ASP A 77 -20.31 -1.99 9.35
CA ASP A 77 -20.64 -3.40 9.59
C ASP A 77 -21.71 -3.58 10.68
N GLU A 78 -21.71 -2.73 11.71
CA GLU A 78 -22.77 -2.69 12.73
C GLU A 78 -24.10 -2.23 12.14
N GLU A 79 -24.10 -1.19 11.30
CA GLU A 79 -25.28 -0.71 10.56
C GLU A 79 -25.84 -1.81 9.65
N ARG A 80 -24.99 -2.49 8.87
CA ARG A 80 -25.40 -3.60 8.00
C ARG A 80 -25.92 -4.83 8.75
N ARG A 81 -25.43 -5.08 9.98
CA ARG A 81 -25.96 -6.15 10.84
C ARG A 81 -27.25 -5.75 11.55
N ALA A 82 -27.43 -4.45 11.82
CA ALA A 82 -28.61 -3.88 12.44
C ALA A 82 -29.77 -3.70 11.44
N GLU A 83 -29.46 -3.56 10.14
CA GLU A 83 -30.43 -3.81 9.07
C GLU A 83 -31.05 -5.19 9.28
N GLU A 84 -32.32 -5.21 9.67
CA GLU A 84 -33.05 -6.43 9.97
C GLU A 84 -32.90 -7.39 8.78
N LEU A 85 -32.35 -8.57 9.06
CA LEU A 85 -32.28 -9.67 8.10
C LEU A 85 -33.69 -9.86 7.51
N ASP A 86 -33.86 -9.47 6.25
CA ASP A 86 -35.14 -9.59 5.55
C ASP A 86 -35.52 -11.07 5.45
N LEU A 87 -36.32 -11.52 6.41
CA LEU A 87 -36.82 -12.89 6.55
C LEU A 87 -37.64 -13.32 5.34
N PHE A 88 -38.17 -12.38 4.54
CA PHE A 88 -38.88 -12.67 3.30
C PHE A 88 -37.92 -12.95 2.13
N ASN A 89 -36.68 -12.46 2.20
CA ASN A 89 -35.62 -12.75 1.24
C ASN A 89 -34.95 -14.11 1.51
N ILE A 90 -35.03 -14.60 2.74
CA ILE A 90 -34.68 -15.99 3.11
C ILE A 90 -35.86 -16.91 2.76
N GLN A 91 -36.17 -17.02 1.48
CA GLN A 91 -37.11 -18.03 1.00
C GLN A 91 -36.62 -19.44 1.35
N PRO A 92 -37.52 -20.42 1.54
CA PRO A 92 -37.14 -21.81 1.73
C PRO A 92 -36.33 -22.30 0.51
N ARG A 93 -35.02 -22.45 0.70
CA ARG A 93 -34.07 -22.89 -0.34
C ARG A 93 -34.24 -24.39 -0.61
N ARG A 94 -33.81 -24.83 -1.80
CA ARG A 94 -33.82 -26.25 -2.17
C ARG A 94 -32.93 -27.06 -1.20
N PRO A 95 -33.28 -28.31 -0.84
CA PRO A 95 -32.48 -29.12 0.11
C PRO A 95 -31.01 -29.30 -0.29
N ASN A 96 -30.69 -29.24 -1.58
CA ASN A 96 -29.33 -29.38 -2.10
C ASN A 96 -28.58 -28.05 -2.28
N TRP A 97 -29.19 -26.92 -1.89
CA TRP A 97 -28.59 -25.60 -2.06
C TRP A 97 -27.24 -25.51 -1.37
N ASP A 98 -27.18 -25.93 -0.10
CA ASP A 98 -25.99 -25.78 0.71
C ASP A 98 -24.86 -26.69 0.21
N LEU A 99 -25.21 -27.93 -0.14
CA LEU A 99 -24.29 -28.87 -0.76
C LEU A 99 -23.69 -28.32 -2.07
N LYS A 100 -24.51 -27.67 -2.90
CA LYS A 100 -24.03 -27.04 -4.14
C LYS A 100 -23.09 -25.87 -3.86
N ARG A 101 -23.40 -25.04 -2.87
CA ARG A 101 -22.55 -23.91 -2.49
C ARG A 101 -21.19 -24.41 -1.99
N ASP A 102 -21.17 -25.34 -1.04
CA ASP A 102 -19.94 -25.90 -0.49
C ASP A 102 -19.11 -26.63 -1.55
N MET A 103 -19.78 -27.34 -2.45
CA MET A 103 -19.12 -28.00 -3.58
C MET A 103 -18.53 -26.98 -4.56
N SER A 104 -19.24 -25.89 -4.87
CA SER A 104 -18.75 -24.84 -5.78
C SER A 104 -17.47 -24.18 -5.26
N THR A 105 -17.39 -23.90 -3.96
CA THR A 105 -16.17 -23.35 -3.34
C THR A 105 -14.99 -24.32 -3.43
N ARG A 106 -15.24 -25.63 -3.24
CA ARG A 106 -14.19 -26.66 -3.37
C ARG A 106 -13.76 -26.85 -4.83
N MET A 107 -14.71 -26.81 -5.76
CA MET A 107 -14.47 -27.02 -7.19
C MET A 107 -13.85 -25.81 -7.88
N GLY A 108 -14.05 -24.58 -7.41
CA GLY A 108 -13.51 -23.39 -8.08
C GLY A 108 -11.99 -23.39 -8.27
N LYS A 109 -11.24 -24.00 -7.34
CA LYS A 109 -9.78 -24.20 -7.49
C LYS A 109 -9.43 -25.22 -8.56
N LEU A 110 -10.24 -26.28 -8.69
CA LEU A 110 -10.04 -27.34 -9.67
C LEU A 110 -10.48 -26.90 -11.06
N GLU A 111 -11.63 -26.23 -11.18
CA GLU A 111 -12.18 -25.70 -12.43
C GLU A 111 -11.18 -24.82 -13.17
N ARG A 112 -10.42 -23.96 -12.46
CA ARG A 112 -9.37 -23.16 -13.10
C ARG A 112 -8.29 -24.03 -13.75
N LYS A 113 -7.78 -25.03 -13.03
CA LYS A 113 -6.77 -25.96 -13.54
C LYS A 113 -7.31 -26.83 -14.66
N THR A 114 -8.56 -27.25 -14.57
CA THR A 114 -9.25 -28.01 -15.61
C THR A 114 -9.38 -27.17 -16.88
N ASN A 115 -9.75 -25.90 -16.78
CA ASN A 115 -9.83 -24.99 -17.92
C ASN A 115 -8.44 -24.73 -18.55
N GLU A 116 -7.40 -24.57 -17.73
CA GLU A 116 -6.01 -24.46 -18.21
C GLU A 116 -5.55 -25.73 -18.96
N ALA A 117 -5.89 -26.92 -18.43
CA ALA A 117 -5.60 -28.19 -19.06
C ALA A 117 -6.37 -28.36 -20.37
N ILE A 118 -7.66 -28.03 -20.40
CA ILE A 118 -8.49 -28.04 -21.61
C ILE A 118 -7.89 -27.11 -22.67
N ALA A 119 -7.50 -25.88 -22.30
CA ALA A 119 -6.86 -24.95 -23.21
C ALA A 119 -5.54 -25.49 -23.78
N THR A 120 -4.75 -26.18 -22.94
CA THR A 120 -3.49 -26.81 -23.35
C THR A 120 -3.72 -27.94 -24.35
N ILE A 121 -4.67 -28.83 -24.06
CA ILE A 121 -5.05 -29.93 -24.95
C ILE A 121 -5.58 -29.38 -26.28
N LEU A 122 -6.40 -28.33 -26.25
CA LEU A 122 -6.93 -27.70 -27.46
C LEU A 122 -5.82 -27.12 -28.33
N ARG A 123 -4.84 -26.43 -27.74
CA ARG A 123 -3.66 -25.92 -28.47
C ARG A 123 -2.84 -27.04 -29.10
N GLN A 124 -2.63 -28.15 -28.39
CA GLN A 124 -1.92 -29.32 -28.92
C GLN A 124 -2.65 -29.91 -30.12
N ARG A 125 -3.95 -30.16 -29.99
CA ARG A 125 -4.79 -30.68 -31.08
C ARG A 125 -4.80 -29.77 -32.31
N LEU A 126 -4.88 -28.45 -32.11
CA LEU A 126 -4.88 -27.51 -33.23
C LEU A 126 -3.51 -27.43 -33.93
N ARG A 127 -2.40 -27.61 -33.19
CA ARG A 127 -1.04 -27.72 -33.77
C ARG A 127 -0.86 -29.01 -34.57
N GLU A 128 -1.40 -30.12 -34.08
CA GLU A 128 -1.39 -31.42 -34.77
C GLU A 128 -2.19 -31.34 -36.08
N GLN A 129 -3.37 -30.71 -36.08
CA GLN A 129 -4.17 -30.50 -37.28
C GLN A 129 -3.48 -29.59 -38.32
N ARG A 130 -2.73 -28.57 -37.89
CA ARG A 130 -2.02 -27.62 -38.77
C ARG A 130 -0.62 -28.06 -39.20
N GLY A 131 -0.24 -29.32 -38.99
CA GLY A 131 1.01 -29.87 -39.51
C GLY A 131 2.29 -29.26 -38.91
N GLY A 132 2.26 -28.78 -37.65
CA GLY A 132 3.46 -28.36 -36.94
C GLY A 132 4.00 -26.96 -37.25
N ALA A 133 3.21 -26.07 -37.87
CA ALA A 133 3.59 -24.67 -38.03
C ALA A 133 3.75 -23.98 -36.66
N ALA A 134 5.00 -23.68 -36.29
CA ALA A 134 5.44 -23.20 -35.00
C ALA A 134 5.13 -21.71 -34.76
N SER A 135 3.85 -21.31 -34.71
CA SER A 135 3.49 -20.03 -34.10
C SER A 135 3.15 -20.23 -32.62
N GLU A 136 3.94 -19.58 -31.76
CA GLU A 136 3.84 -19.67 -30.31
C GLU A 136 2.53 -19.07 -29.77
N GLN A 137 1.88 -18.22 -30.58
CA GLN A 137 0.57 -17.62 -30.34
C GLN A 137 -0.43 -18.17 -31.35
N VAL A 138 -1.14 -19.23 -30.95
CA VAL A 138 -2.29 -19.74 -31.70
C VAL A 138 -3.52 -18.99 -31.22
N ASP A 139 -4.00 -18.03 -32.02
CA ASP A 139 -5.25 -17.33 -31.75
C ASP A 139 -6.42 -18.30 -31.94
N LEU A 140 -6.90 -18.86 -30.83
CA LEU A 140 -7.92 -19.92 -30.80
C LEU A 140 -9.23 -19.48 -31.47
N VAL A 141 -9.57 -18.19 -31.37
CA VAL A 141 -10.80 -17.63 -31.95
C VAL A 141 -10.69 -17.55 -33.47
N ALA A 142 -9.54 -17.11 -33.99
CA ALA A 142 -9.28 -17.12 -35.43
C ALA A 142 -9.23 -18.55 -35.97
N GLY A 143 -8.65 -19.50 -35.23
CA GLY A 143 -8.59 -20.90 -35.62
C GLY A 143 -9.94 -21.61 -35.70
N ILE A 144 -10.87 -21.29 -34.78
CA ILE A 144 -12.24 -21.83 -34.82
C ILE A 144 -13.01 -21.28 -36.02
N ARG A 145 -12.91 -19.96 -36.28
CA ARG A 145 -13.58 -19.33 -37.43
C ARG A 145 -13.07 -19.84 -38.78
N GLU A 146 -11.77 -20.07 -38.91
CA GLU A 146 -11.17 -20.66 -40.11
C GLU A 146 -11.69 -22.09 -40.34
N ALA A 147 -11.73 -22.91 -39.29
CA ALA A 147 -12.21 -24.29 -39.37
C ALA A 147 -13.72 -24.39 -39.64
N GLU A 148 -14.52 -23.45 -39.14
CA GLU A 148 -15.94 -23.31 -39.48
C GLU A 148 -16.10 -22.90 -40.95
N ALA A 149 -15.32 -21.93 -41.44
CA ALA A 149 -15.38 -21.48 -42.83
C ALA A 149 -14.88 -22.53 -43.84
N GLU A 150 -13.94 -23.40 -43.47
CA GLU A 150 -13.53 -24.55 -44.31
C GLU A 150 -14.64 -25.61 -44.38
N ARG A 151 -15.27 -25.94 -43.25
CA ARG A 151 -16.41 -26.89 -43.23
C ARG A 151 -17.59 -26.38 -44.04
N ASP A 152 -17.91 -25.09 -43.91
CA ASP A 152 -19.02 -24.48 -44.66
C ASP A 152 -18.72 -24.50 -46.18
N ARG A 153 -17.47 -24.28 -46.59
CA ARG A 153 -17.03 -24.40 -47.99
C ARG A 153 -17.12 -25.83 -48.53
N ASP A 154 -16.73 -26.82 -47.73
CA ASP A 154 -16.81 -28.24 -48.13
C ASP A 154 -18.28 -28.69 -48.29
N VAL A 155 -19.19 -28.18 -47.47
CA VAL A 155 -20.64 -28.47 -47.57
C VAL A 155 -21.26 -27.84 -48.82
N GLU A 156 -20.83 -26.63 -49.24
CA GLU A 156 -21.27 -26.02 -50.50
C GLU A 156 -20.76 -26.76 -51.75
N SER A 157 -19.56 -27.36 -51.67
CA SER A 157 -18.99 -28.17 -52.75
C SER A 157 -19.71 -29.51 -52.95
N ASP A 158 -20.20 -30.15 -51.89
CA ASP A 158 -20.89 -31.45 -51.95
C ASP A 158 -22.39 -31.32 -52.29
N GLY A 159 -22.93 -30.11 -52.19
CA GLY A 159 -24.32 -29.78 -52.57
C GLY A 159 -24.52 -29.33 -54.01
N SER A 160 -23.47 -29.32 -54.83
CA SER A 160 -23.49 -28.80 -56.21
C SER A 160 -23.21 -29.83 -57.32
N GLU A 161 -23.17 -31.13 -56.99
CA GLU A 161 -23.23 -32.26 -57.95
C GLU A 161 -24.63 -32.88 -58.07
#